data_AF-A0A947FT53-F1
#
_entry.id   AF-A0A947FT53-F1
#
_cell.length_a   1.000
_cell.length_b   1.000
_cell.length_c   1.000
_cell.angle_alpha   90.00
_cell.angle_beta   90.00
_cell.angle_gamma   90.00
#
_symmetry.space_group_name_H-M   'P 1'
#
loop_
_entity.id
_entity.type
_entity.pdbx_description
1 polymer ?
#
loop_
_entity_poly.entity_id
_entity_poly.type
_entity_poly.pdbx_seq_one_letter_code
_entity_poly.pdbx_strand_id
1 'polypeptide(L)'
;MTDFANISHAVWAEAFESGMRSAGTFRAQSNMVIMGAVALFWTNSKNIHYLNNGLQYAQAYRGLKVEGIKRFFIHFTGAKFDNATNKFVKAGKKKAMPIEFGKLEHFDDWVKEKAPERKWDAVADEKAIIKALERKLDTARDALTTARGVEEVDEDSVNMILSHIGKTEALLDAARTLYN
;
A
#
# COMPACT_ATOMS: atom_id res chain seq x y z
N MET A 1 -24.38 0.23 10.46
CA MET A 1 -23.68 0.73 9.25
C MET A 1 -23.18 2.14 9.56
N THR A 2 -21.92 2.43 9.26
CA THR A 2 -21.36 3.78 9.43
C THR A 2 -21.71 4.61 8.20
N ASP A 3 -22.39 5.73 8.40
CA ASP A 3 -22.64 6.69 7.32
C ASP A 3 -21.36 7.52 7.05
N PHE A 4 -20.59 7.08 6.06
CA PHE A 4 -19.32 7.73 5.70
C PHE A 4 -19.51 9.14 5.10
N ALA A 5 -20.72 9.51 4.69
CA ALA A 5 -21.01 10.86 4.20
C ALA A 5 -21.00 11.91 5.32
N ASN A 6 -21.16 11.49 6.58
CA ASN A 6 -21.32 12.36 7.75
C ASN A 6 -20.19 12.21 8.80
N ILE A 7 -19.01 11.74 8.39
CA ILE A 7 -17.86 11.61 9.29
C ILE A 7 -17.38 12.98 9.76
N SER A 8 -17.20 13.14 11.08
CA SER A 8 -16.62 14.33 11.69
C SER A 8 -15.09 14.30 11.65
N HIS A 9 -14.47 15.47 11.78
CA HIS A 9 -13.01 15.60 11.83
C HIS A 9 -12.41 14.78 12.99
N ALA A 10 -13.05 14.78 14.16
CA ALA A 10 -12.56 14.06 15.35
C ALA A 10 -12.55 12.54 15.14
N VAL A 11 -13.64 11.98 14.62
CA VAL A 11 -13.74 10.53 14.34
C VAL A 11 -12.70 10.10 13.31
N TRP A 12 -12.52 10.90 12.26
CA TRP A 12 -11.52 10.61 11.24
C TRP A 12 -10.09 10.71 11.79
N ALA A 13 -9.79 11.75 12.58
CA ALA A 13 -8.46 11.94 13.16
C ALA A 13 -8.09 10.81 14.11
N GLU A 14 -9.02 10.37 14.97
CA GLU A 14 -8.82 9.22 15.85
C GLU A 14 -8.56 7.93 15.06
N ALA A 15 -9.37 7.66 14.03
CA ALA A 15 -9.19 6.50 13.16
C ALA A 15 -7.86 6.55 12.39
N PHE A 16 -7.48 7.74 11.90
CA PHE A 16 -6.22 7.98 11.22
C PHE A 16 -5.03 7.72 12.15
N GLU A 17 -5.02 8.32 13.35
CA GLU A 17 -3.96 8.11 14.33
C GLU A 17 -3.86 6.65 14.80
N SER A 18 -5.00 6.03 15.11
CA SER A 18 -5.06 4.62 15.51
C SER A 18 -4.54 3.70 14.41
N GLY A 19 -4.96 3.97 13.16
CA GLY A 19 -4.47 3.28 11.98
C GLY A 19 -2.97 3.45 11.79
N MET A 20 -2.43 4.66 12.02
CA MET A 20 -1.00 4.97 11.94
C MET A 20 -0.14 4.27 13.03
N ARG A 21 -0.75 3.81 14.13
CA ARG A 21 -0.05 3.17 15.26
C ARG A 21 0.04 1.64 15.17
N SER A 22 -0.85 0.96 14.46
CA SER A 22 -0.89 -0.52 14.42
C SER A 22 -1.33 -1.11 13.09
N ALA A 23 -0.58 -2.12 12.62
CA ALA A 23 -0.92 -2.88 11.42
C ALA A 23 -2.12 -3.84 11.61
N GLY A 24 -2.52 -4.15 12.84
CA GLY A 24 -3.63 -5.09 13.13
C GLY A 24 -5.02 -4.47 12.98
N THR A 25 -5.17 -3.19 13.31
CA THR A 25 -6.44 -2.44 13.18
C THR A 25 -6.66 -1.86 11.79
N PHE A 26 -5.62 -1.94 10.94
CA PHE A 26 -5.56 -1.39 9.59
C PHE A 26 -6.73 -1.79 8.68
N ARG A 27 -7.10 -3.09 8.58
CA ARG A 27 -8.21 -3.53 7.72
C ARG A 27 -9.55 -2.98 8.21
N ALA A 28 -9.70 -2.81 9.52
CA ALA A 28 -10.93 -2.30 10.11
C ALA A 28 -11.07 -0.78 9.90
N GLN A 29 -9.95 -0.03 9.92
CA GLN A 29 -9.95 1.43 9.83
C GLN A 29 -9.75 1.98 8.41
N SER A 30 -9.29 1.16 7.44
CA SER A 30 -9.00 1.63 6.09
C SER A 30 -10.21 2.27 5.40
N ASN A 31 -11.40 1.69 5.52
CA ASN A 31 -12.62 2.29 4.95
C ASN A 31 -12.93 3.65 5.59
N MET A 32 -12.85 3.74 6.92
CA MET A 32 -13.05 4.99 7.66
C MET A 32 -12.08 6.09 7.21
N VAL A 33 -10.78 5.79 7.14
CA VAL A 33 -9.76 6.78 6.79
C VAL A 33 -9.87 7.22 5.33
N ILE A 34 -10.04 6.28 4.39
CA ILE A 34 -10.07 6.56 2.96
C ILE A 34 -11.40 7.24 2.57
N MET A 35 -12.55 6.73 3.00
CA MET A 35 -13.83 7.35 2.68
C MET A 35 -14.01 8.67 3.45
N GLY A 36 -13.62 8.72 4.71
CA GLY A 36 -13.66 9.94 5.51
C GLY A 36 -12.82 11.08 4.92
N ALA A 37 -11.70 10.78 4.25
CA ALA A 37 -10.92 11.79 3.54
C ALA A 37 -11.72 12.47 2.40
N VAL A 38 -12.54 11.72 1.66
CA VAL A 38 -13.41 12.26 0.60
C VAL A 38 -14.56 13.07 1.19
N ALA A 39 -15.19 12.57 2.25
CA ALA A 39 -16.27 13.28 2.92
C ALA A 39 -15.78 14.61 3.50
N LEU A 40 -14.68 14.58 4.26
CA LEU A 40 -14.08 15.76 4.87
C LEU A 40 -13.55 16.75 3.85
N PHE A 41 -13.02 16.28 2.71
CA PHE A 41 -12.68 17.16 1.60
C PHE A 41 -13.89 18.00 1.19
N TRP A 42 -15.05 17.38 0.95
CA TRP A 42 -16.23 18.11 0.48
C TRP A 42 -16.88 18.99 1.56
N THR A 43 -16.93 18.53 2.81
CA THR A 43 -17.56 19.28 3.91
C THR A 43 -16.68 20.42 4.42
N ASN A 44 -15.35 20.36 4.23
CA ASN A 44 -14.41 21.38 4.70
C ASN A 44 -13.80 22.15 3.53
N SER A 45 -14.65 22.79 2.72
CA SER A 45 -14.23 23.72 1.65
C SER A 45 -13.21 23.17 0.66
N LYS A 46 -13.26 21.86 0.36
CA LYS A 46 -12.33 21.19 -0.56
C LYS A 46 -10.87 21.25 -0.11
N ASN A 47 -10.63 21.20 1.20
CA ASN A 47 -9.27 21.18 1.74
C ASN A 47 -8.53 19.90 1.30
N ILE A 48 -7.48 20.09 0.50
CA ILE A 48 -6.73 18.99 -0.12
C ILE A 48 -5.88 18.20 0.88
N HIS A 49 -5.65 18.76 2.07
CA HIS A 49 -4.89 18.12 3.13
C HIS A 49 -5.50 16.76 3.52
N TYR A 50 -6.84 16.65 3.55
CA TYR A 50 -7.52 15.38 3.85
C TYR A 50 -7.17 14.27 2.85
N LEU A 51 -7.13 14.59 1.55
CA LEU A 51 -6.76 13.63 0.51
C LEU A 51 -5.29 13.22 0.61
N ASN A 52 -4.42 14.19 0.93
CA ASN A 52 -3.00 13.92 1.13
C ASN A 52 -2.74 13.08 2.38
N ASN A 53 -3.46 13.29 3.48
CA ASN A 53 -3.36 12.45 4.66
C ASN A 53 -3.89 11.04 4.38
N GLY A 54 -5.05 10.91 3.72
CA GLY A 54 -5.56 9.61 3.28
C GLY A 54 -4.57 8.85 2.38
N LEU A 55 -3.85 9.57 1.50
CA LEU A 55 -2.80 8.97 0.69
C LEU A 55 -1.54 8.62 1.48
N GLN A 56 -1.14 9.45 2.44
CA GLN A 56 -0.01 9.17 3.34
C GLN A 56 -0.28 7.91 4.16
N TYR A 57 -1.48 7.78 4.71
CA TYR A 57 -1.94 6.54 5.34
C TYR A 57 -1.76 5.36 4.38
N ALA A 58 -2.25 5.49 3.14
CA ALA A 58 -2.10 4.43 2.16
C ALA A 58 -0.65 4.03 1.85
N GLN A 59 0.27 5.01 1.81
CA GLN A 59 1.68 4.78 1.51
C GLN A 59 2.45 4.15 2.67
N ALA A 60 2.08 4.47 3.91
CA ALA A 60 2.70 3.88 5.10
C ALA A 60 2.44 2.37 5.22
N TYR A 61 1.34 1.87 4.64
CA TYR A 61 0.91 0.48 4.79
C TYR A 61 1.09 -0.36 3.52
N ARG A 62 2.07 -1.26 3.54
CA ARG A 62 2.30 -2.29 2.51
C ARG A 62 1.10 -3.24 2.48
N GLY A 63 0.31 -3.16 1.41
CA GLY A 63 -0.90 -3.97 1.22
C GLY A 63 -2.08 -3.16 0.71
N LEU A 64 -2.07 -1.82 0.88
CA LEU A 64 -3.02 -0.96 0.18
C LEU A 64 -2.61 -0.78 -1.27
N LYS A 65 -3.60 -0.93 -2.16
CA LYS A 65 -3.47 -0.58 -3.57
C LYS A 65 -3.47 0.95 -3.68
N VAL A 66 -2.32 1.57 -3.40
CA VAL A 66 -2.13 3.04 -3.39
C VAL A 66 -2.68 3.67 -4.67
N GLU A 67 -2.45 3.04 -5.82
CA GLU A 67 -2.96 3.52 -7.11
C GLU A 67 -4.50 3.44 -7.22
N GLY A 68 -5.12 2.40 -6.66
CA GLY A 68 -6.58 2.31 -6.55
C GLY A 68 -7.17 3.43 -5.68
N ILE A 69 -6.50 3.76 -4.57
CA ILE A 69 -6.89 4.86 -3.68
C ILE A 69 -6.72 6.23 -4.36
N LYS A 70 -5.61 6.44 -5.10
CA LYS A 70 -5.43 7.66 -5.90
C LYS A 70 -6.58 7.84 -6.88
N ARG A 71 -6.92 6.78 -7.63
CA ARG A 71 -8.03 6.79 -8.59
C ARG A 71 -9.37 7.04 -7.93
N PHE A 72 -9.62 6.40 -6.78
CA PHE A 72 -10.81 6.61 -5.97
C PHE A 72 -10.95 8.08 -5.56
N PHE A 73 -9.90 8.69 -5.01
CA PHE A 73 -9.90 10.11 -4.67
C PHE A 73 -10.14 10.98 -5.89
N ILE A 74 -9.43 10.78 -7.00
CA ILE A 74 -9.63 11.55 -8.23
C ILE A 74 -11.08 11.45 -8.71
N HIS A 75 -11.67 10.26 -8.68
CA HIS A 75 -13.03 10.02 -9.17
C HIS A 75 -14.08 10.79 -8.35
N PHE A 76 -14.09 10.60 -7.03
CA PHE A 76 -15.13 11.17 -6.17
C PHE A 76 -14.87 12.62 -5.75
N THR A 77 -13.65 13.11 -5.89
CA THR A 77 -13.31 14.51 -5.56
C THR A 77 -13.10 15.37 -6.79
N GLY A 78 -12.69 14.79 -7.93
CA GLY A 78 -12.21 15.54 -9.10
C GLY A 78 -10.88 16.26 -8.88
N ALA A 79 -10.16 15.97 -7.78
CA ALA A 79 -8.89 16.59 -7.46
C ALA A 79 -7.78 16.18 -8.43
N LYS A 80 -6.82 17.08 -8.68
CA LYS A 80 -5.65 16.80 -9.52
C LYS A 80 -4.53 16.21 -8.67
N PHE A 81 -4.02 15.07 -9.09
CA PHE A 81 -2.80 14.47 -8.56
C PHE A 81 -1.57 14.92 -9.35
N ASP A 82 -0.51 15.31 -8.64
CA ASP A 82 0.79 15.63 -9.20
C ASP A 82 1.73 14.43 -9.01
N ASN A 83 2.17 13.84 -10.11
CA ASN A 83 3.06 12.68 -10.10
C ASN A 83 4.49 13.02 -9.68
N ALA A 84 4.94 14.27 -9.87
CA ALA A 84 6.30 14.67 -9.53
C ALA A 84 6.49 14.77 -8.02
N THR A 85 5.53 15.40 -7.34
CA THR A 85 5.53 15.54 -5.87
C THR A 85 4.77 14.42 -5.16
N ASN A 86 4.12 13.54 -5.92
CA ASN A 86 3.30 12.42 -5.45
C ASN A 86 2.20 12.86 -4.45
N LYS A 87 1.58 14.02 -4.71
CA LYS A 87 0.55 14.66 -3.86
C LYS A 87 -0.62 15.21 -4.67
N PHE A 88 -1.76 15.38 -4.02
CA PHE A 88 -2.89 16.14 -4.57
C PHE A 88 -2.63 17.64 -4.44
N VAL A 89 -2.80 18.38 -5.54
CA VAL A 89 -2.42 19.81 -5.63
C VAL A 89 -3.56 20.75 -6.02
N LYS A 90 -4.68 20.25 -6.56
CA LYS A 90 -5.84 21.08 -6.93
C LYS A 90 -7.15 20.44 -6.51
N ALA A 91 -8.04 21.24 -5.92
CA ALA A 91 -9.40 20.83 -5.59
C ALA A 91 -10.24 20.55 -6.85
N GLY A 92 -11.25 19.69 -6.72
CA GLY A 92 -12.15 19.39 -7.82
C GLY A 92 -13.19 20.46 -8.12
N LYS A 93 -13.78 20.33 -9.32
CA LYS A 93 -14.71 21.31 -9.89
C LYS A 93 -16.12 21.25 -9.30
N LYS A 94 -16.62 20.08 -8.88
CA LYS A 94 -17.99 19.91 -8.34
C LYS A 94 -18.18 20.77 -7.08
N LYS A 95 -19.39 21.25 -6.80
CA LYS A 95 -19.67 22.04 -5.58
C LYS A 95 -20.05 21.19 -4.37
N ALA A 96 -20.52 19.97 -4.60
CA ALA A 96 -20.98 19.06 -3.58
C ALA A 96 -20.42 17.65 -3.83
N MET A 97 -20.50 16.84 -2.78
CA MET A 97 -20.14 15.42 -2.80
C MET A 97 -21.01 14.66 -3.82
N PRO A 98 -20.46 13.78 -4.66
CA PRO A 98 -21.25 12.99 -5.60
C PRO A 98 -22.25 12.06 -4.90
N ILE A 99 -23.48 11.95 -5.43
CA ILE A 99 -24.53 11.04 -4.89
C ILE A 99 -24.05 9.58 -4.85
N GLU A 100 -23.30 9.16 -5.87
CA GLU A 100 -22.66 7.84 -5.96
C GLU A 100 -21.74 7.54 -4.77
N PHE A 101 -21.04 8.54 -4.24
CA PHE A 101 -20.21 8.36 -3.04
C PHE A 101 -21.07 8.12 -1.80
N GLY A 102 -22.17 8.87 -1.64
CA GLY A 102 -23.07 8.74 -0.49
C GLY A 102 -23.79 7.39 -0.41
N LYS A 103 -23.76 6.59 -1.50
CA LYS A 103 -24.30 5.23 -1.54
C LYS A 103 -23.22 4.15 -1.36
N LEU A 104 -21.96 4.53 -1.30
CA LEU A 104 -20.85 3.59 -1.20
C LEU A 104 -20.68 3.16 0.26
N GLU A 105 -20.66 1.85 0.50
CA GLU A 105 -20.42 1.28 1.84
C GLU A 105 -18.92 1.04 2.09
N HIS A 106 -18.19 0.62 1.06
CA HIS A 106 -16.78 0.26 1.15
C HIS A 106 -15.99 0.76 -0.06
N PHE A 107 -14.82 1.35 0.17
CA PHE A 107 -13.98 1.87 -0.92
C PHE A 107 -13.41 0.73 -1.78
N ASP A 108 -13.09 -0.41 -1.16
CA ASP A 108 -12.39 -1.50 -1.82
C ASP A 108 -13.27 -2.23 -2.83
N ASP A 109 -14.57 -2.25 -2.63
CA ASP A 109 -15.52 -2.81 -3.60
C ASP A 109 -15.58 -1.95 -4.87
N TRP A 110 -15.63 -0.61 -4.72
CA TRP A 110 -15.51 0.28 -5.87
C TRP A 110 -14.16 0.10 -6.58
N VAL A 111 -13.06 -0.04 -5.84
CA VAL A 111 -11.74 -0.23 -6.44
C VAL A 111 -11.70 -1.54 -7.22
N LYS A 112 -12.21 -2.65 -6.70
CA LYS A 112 -12.28 -3.94 -7.42
C LYS A 112 -13.10 -3.84 -8.70
N GLU A 113 -14.21 -3.11 -8.68
CA GLU A 113 -15.15 -3.01 -9.81
C GLU A 113 -14.71 -1.99 -10.88
N LYS A 114 -14.19 -0.83 -10.46
CA LYS A 114 -14.01 0.36 -11.32
C LYS A 114 -12.57 0.77 -11.55
N ALA A 115 -11.67 0.47 -10.63
CA ALA A 115 -10.26 0.71 -10.84
C ALA A 115 -9.65 -0.59 -11.36
N PRO A 116 -9.28 -0.71 -12.65
CA PRO A 116 -8.42 -1.82 -13.02
C PRO A 116 -7.21 -1.75 -12.10
N GLU A 117 -6.95 -2.82 -11.36
CA GLU A 117 -5.63 -3.02 -10.81
C GLU A 117 -4.66 -2.67 -11.92
N ARG A 118 -3.63 -1.88 -11.60
CA ARG A 118 -2.45 -1.86 -12.47
C ARG A 118 -2.22 -3.34 -12.75
N LYS A 119 -2.36 -3.76 -14.01
CA LYS A 119 -1.81 -5.04 -14.42
C LYS A 119 -0.40 -4.96 -13.87
N TRP A 120 -0.11 -5.75 -12.84
CA TRP A 120 1.26 -6.10 -12.56
C TRP A 120 1.79 -6.46 -13.93
N ASP A 121 2.77 -5.70 -14.41
CA ASP A 121 3.29 -5.95 -15.74
C ASP A 121 4.14 -7.19 -15.54
N ALA A 122 3.46 -8.34 -15.58
CA ALA A 122 3.89 -9.56 -14.92
C ALA A 122 5.32 -9.86 -15.39
N VAL A 123 5.58 -9.71 -16.68
CA VAL A 123 6.90 -9.90 -17.29
C VAL A 123 8.02 -9.01 -16.72
N ALA A 124 7.75 -7.73 -16.40
CA ALA A 124 8.76 -6.83 -15.85
C ALA A 124 8.98 -7.07 -14.35
N ASP A 125 7.89 -7.36 -13.63
CA ASP A 125 7.92 -7.58 -12.19
C ASP A 125 8.36 -9.02 -11.82
N GLU A 126 8.13 -10.01 -12.68
CA GLU A 126 8.64 -11.38 -12.61
C GLU A 126 10.16 -11.39 -12.68
N LYS A 127 10.74 -10.67 -13.67
CA LYS A 127 12.18 -10.47 -13.75
C LYS A 127 12.71 -9.70 -12.53
N ALA A 128 11.94 -8.76 -11.98
CA ALA A 128 12.33 -8.04 -10.77
C ALA A 128 12.28 -8.94 -9.51
N ILE A 129 11.30 -9.82 -9.38
CA ILE A 129 11.18 -10.80 -8.29
C ILE A 129 12.34 -11.80 -8.36
N ILE A 130 12.58 -12.39 -9.54
CA ILE A 130 13.69 -13.30 -9.78
C ILE A 130 15.01 -12.60 -9.43
N LYS A 131 15.24 -11.39 -9.95
CA LYS A 131 16.46 -10.61 -9.67
C LYS A 131 16.62 -10.22 -8.20
N ALA A 132 15.52 -9.96 -7.49
CA ALA A 132 15.56 -9.67 -6.05
C ALA A 132 15.89 -10.91 -5.21
N LEU A 133 15.35 -12.07 -5.59
CA LEU A 133 15.68 -13.35 -4.97
C LEU A 133 17.14 -13.75 -5.25
N GLU A 134 17.62 -13.56 -6.48
CA GLU A 134 19.03 -13.76 -6.86
C GLU A 134 19.97 -12.88 -6.02
N ARG A 135 19.68 -11.58 -5.88
CA ARG A 135 20.46 -10.68 -5.02
C ARG A 135 20.49 -11.10 -3.55
N LYS A 136 19.36 -11.59 -3.02
CA LYS A 136 19.29 -12.11 -1.65
C LYS A 136 20.14 -13.36 -1.47
N LEU A 137 20.15 -14.22 -2.49
CA LEU A 137 20.99 -15.41 -2.55
C LEU A 137 22.48 -15.05 -2.56
N ASP A 138 22.88 -14.10 -3.40
CA ASP A 138 24.26 -13.62 -3.43
C ASP A 138 24.68 -13.04 -2.08
N THR A 139 23.85 -12.17 -1.50
CA THR A 139 24.13 -11.58 -0.16
C THR A 139 24.24 -12.65 0.92
N ALA A 140 23.37 -13.67 0.90
CA ALA A 140 23.41 -14.76 1.87
C ALA A 140 24.63 -15.67 1.69
N ARG A 141 25.08 -15.89 0.44
CA ARG A 141 26.30 -16.63 0.12
C ARG A 141 27.56 -15.88 0.54
N ASP A 142 27.58 -14.56 0.36
CA ASP A 142 28.67 -13.70 0.85
C ASP A 142 28.75 -13.71 2.38
N ALA A 143 27.58 -13.66 3.05
CA ALA A 143 27.50 -13.79 4.50
C ALA A 143 27.98 -15.17 4.98
N LEU A 144 27.67 -16.25 4.26
CA LEU A 144 28.17 -17.61 4.55
C LEU A 144 29.68 -17.71 4.39
N THR A 145 30.24 -17.17 3.31
CA THR A 145 31.70 -17.10 3.10
C THR A 145 32.38 -16.36 4.24
N THR A 146 31.80 -15.24 4.68
CA THR A 146 32.32 -14.45 5.79
C THR A 146 32.25 -15.22 7.12
N ALA A 147 31.11 -15.84 7.42
CA ALA A 147 30.91 -16.63 8.64
C ALA A 147 31.81 -17.88 8.72
N ARG A 148 32.25 -18.40 7.58
CA ARG A 148 33.22 -19.52 7.50
C ARG A 148 34.68 -19.07 7.47
N GLY A 149 34.94 -17.78 7.25
CA GLY A 149 36.29 -17.21 7.15
C GLY A 149 36.86 -16.66 8.47
N VAL A 150 36.09 -16.73 9.56
CA VAL A 150 36.53 -16.33 10.91
C VAL A 150 37.20 -17.50 11.64
N GLU A 151 38.14 -17.21 12.57
CA GLU A 151 38.92 -18.22 13.31
C GLU A 151 38.06 -19.15 14.17
N GLU A 152 36.93 -18.67 14.67
CA GLU A 152 35.97 -19.43 15.46
C GLU A 152 34.60 -19.34 14.79
N VAL A 153 34.14 -20.47 14.26
CA VAL A 153 32.89 -20.53 13.49
C VAL A 153 31.73 -20.82 14.43
N ASP A 154 30.76 -19.90 14.47
CA ASP A 154 29.47 -20.14 15.10
C ASP A 154 28.60 -21.02 14.17
N GLU A 155 28.54 -22.32 14.46
CA GLU A 155 27.78 -23.30 13.69
C GLU A 155 26.29 -22.98 13.63
N ASP A 156 25.71 -22.34 14.66
CA ASP A 156 24.29 -21.99 14.68
C ASP A 156 24.00 -20.86 13.67
N SER A 157 24.85 -19.83 13.63
CA SER A 157 24.78 -18.77 12.63
C SER A 157 24.97 -19.31 11.21
N VAL A 158 25.91 -20.24 11.00
CA VAL A 158 26.11 -20.91 9.70
C VAL A 158 24.88 -21.70 9.29
N ASN A 159 24.28 -22.47 10.21
CA ASN A 159 23.08 -23.26 9.94
C ASN A 159 21.86 -22.38 9.63
N MET A 160 21.71 -21.24 10.29
CA MET A 160 20.68 -20.25 9.98
C MET A 160 20.84 -19.67 8.57
N ILE A 161 22.07 -19.32 8.18
CA ILE A 161 22.36 -18.80 6.84
C ILE A 161 22.08 -19.87 5.78
N LEU A 162 22.51 -21.13 6.00
CA LEU A 162 22.24 -22.25 5.10
C LEU A 162 20.73 -22.52 4.94
N SER A 163 19.96 -22.46 6.03
CA SER A 163 18.50 -22.58 5.98
C SER A 163 17.85 -21.45 5.18
N HIS A 164 18.36 -20.21 5.33
CA HIS A 164 17.88 -19.07 4.58
C HIS A 164 18.18 -19.18 3.08
N ILE A 165 19.38 -19.66 2.72
CA ILE A 165 19.76 -19.97 1.33
C ILE A 165 18.79 -20.99 0.75
N GLY A 166 18.59 -22.15 1.40
CA GLY A 166 17.72 -23.20 0.87
C GLY A 166 16.25 -22.76 0.69
N LYS A 167 15.71 -21.95 1.62
CA LYS A 167 14.36 -21.38 1.47
C LYS A 167 14.28 -20.38 0.31
N THR A 168 15.33 -19.58 0.11
CA THR A 168 15.37 -18.59 -0.97
C THR A 168 15.54 -19.25 -2.33
N GLU A 169 16.32 -20.34 -2.42
CA GLU A 169 16.45 -21.17 -3.62
C GLU A 169 15.13 -21.83 -3.99
N ALA A 170 14.42 -22.43 -3.03
CA ALA A 170 13.11 -23.01 -3.28
C ALA A 170 12.08 -21.99 -3.78
N LEU A 171 12.11 -20.76 -3.23
CA LEU A 171 11.26 -19.65 -3.70
C LEU A 171 11.67 -19.16 -5.10
N LEU A 172 12.97 -19.14 -5.40
CA LEU A 172 13.48 -18.76 -6.71
C LEU A 172 13.10 -19.79 -7.78
N ASP A 173 13.20 -21.08 -7.49
CA ASP A 173 12.80 -22.15 -8.40
C ASP A 173 11.29 -22.18 -8.61
N ALA A 174 10.51 -21.98 -7.55
CA ALA A 174 9.06 -21.84 -7.66
C ALA A 174 8.70 -20.62 -8.52
N ALA A 175 9.36 -19.47 -8.32
CA ALA A 175 9.15 -18.28 -9.16
C ALA A 175 9.55 -18.53 -10.62
N ARG A 176 10.70 -19.15 -10.88
CA ARG A 176 11.15 -19.49 -12.24
C ARG A 176 10.21 -20.46 -12.95
N THR A 177 9.62 -21.41 -12.21
CA THR A 177 8.64 -22.38 -12.74
C THR A 177 7.28 -21.72 -13.01
N LEU A 178 6.89 -20.75 -12.17
CA LEU A 178 5.62 -20.05 -12.32
C LEU A 178 5.63 -19.05 -13.49
N TYR A 179 6.81 -18.55 -13.87
CA TYR A 179 6.97 -17.40 -14.76
C TYR A 179 7.77 -17.68 -16.05
N ASN A 180 8.24 -18.91 -16.27
CA ASN A 180 8.79 -19.39 -17.56
C ASN A 180 7.92 -20.53 -18.10
#